data_AF-A0AAF0JFN2-F1
#
_entry.id   AF-A0AAF0JFN2-F1
#
_cell.length_a   1.000
_cell.length_b   1.000
_cell.length_c   1.000
_cell.angle_alpha   90.00
_cell.angle_beta   90.00
_cell.angle_gamma   90.00
#
_symmetry.space_group_name_H-M   'P 1'
#
loop_
_entity.id
_entity.type
_entity.pdbx_description
1 polymer ?
#
loop_
_entity_poly.entity_id
_entity_poly.type
_entity_poly.pdbx_seq_one_letter_code
_entity_poly.pdbx_strand_id
1 'polypeptide(L)'
;MPEEVLVVGIGGPTSSGKSTIVQNLVAILQPSSESSPIRSVHVLHQDDFCPPQDQMPHNAEYNVTDWDTPHGSTDYRRLERVIRYFYQHKSLPEDFESHEYRRSNYQCTLPTAMVQEWREKFHDPSCKTRITSPNQHHTSKLHILIVEGFLTFFDTAVCNLYSVRIFLRISKQLVKKRRYQRPNYVLDDGQVWEDPPFYFDAIVWPAYLEAHAKMFTNQNVESGQPIRTETREFDGGPVPHLNVIEAQTQPIDSVVNQALQCIHDAIWDSC
;
A
#
# COMPACT_ATOMS: atom_id res chain seq x y z
N MET A 1 24.31 5.46 -15.13
CA MET A 1 23.43 6.58 -14.72
C MET A 1 23.14 6.40 -13.24
N PRO A 2 22.98 7.46 -12.45
CA PRO A 2 22.50 7.31 -11.08
C PRO A 2 21.14 6.56 -11.08
N GLU A 3 20.95 5.69 -10.10
CA GLU A 3 19.71 4.92 -9.91
C GLU A 3 19.07 5.35 -8.59
N GLU A 4 17.79 5.65 -8.64
CA GLU A 4 16.99 6.15 -7.52
C GLU A 4 15.91 5.16 -7.16
N VAL A 5 15.44 5.22 -5.91
CA VAL A 5 14.37 4.36 -5.39
C VAL A 5 13.23 5.22 -4.90
N LEU A 6 12.02 4.97 -5.42
CA LEU A 6 10.78 5.48 -4.85
C LEU A 6 10.04 4.32 -4.17
N VAL A 7 9.67 4.49 -2.90
CA VAL A 7 8.78 3.55 -2.21
C VAL A 7 7.41 4.19 -2.01
N VAL A 8 6.36 3.54 -2.49
CA VAL A 8 4.97 3.99 -2.40
C VAL A 8 4.22 3.11 -1.41
N GLY A 9 3.80 3.66 -0.28
CA GLY A 9 2.88 2.98 0.65
C GLY A 9 1.42 3.21 0.25
N ILE A 10 0.65 2.14 0.08
CA ILE A 10 -0.79 2.17 -0.22
C ILE A 10 -1.55 1.46 0.90
N GLY A 11 -2.13 2.26 1.79
CA GLY A 11 -2.88 1.82 2.95
C GLY A 11 -4.40 1.98 2.80
N GLY A 12 -5.13 1.55 3.83
CA GLY A 12 -6.59 1.63 3.91
C GLY A 12 -7.18 0.37 4.53
N PRO A 13 -8.45 0.41 4.98
CA PRO A 13 -9.07 -0.73 5.65
C PRO A 13 -9.07 -1.97 4.76
N THR A 14 -9.21 -3.14 5.39
CA THR A 14 -9.45 -4.40 4.67
C THR A 14 -10.56 -4.25 3.62
N SER A 15 -10.46 -4.96 2.49
CA SER A 15 -11.44 -4.91 1.40
C SER A 15 -11.74 -3.51 0.80
N SER A 16 -10.82 -2.55 0.94
CA SER A 16 -10.97 -1.21 0.34
C SER A 16 -10.69 -1.14 -1.16
N GLY A 17 -10.03 -2.15 -1.75
CA GLY A 17 -9.67 -2.18 -3.17
C GLY A 17 -8.20 -1.85 -3.47
N LYS A 18 -7.32 -1.86 -2.44
CA LYS A 18 -5.88 -1.60 -2.57
C LYS A 18 -5.23 -2.40 -3.70
N SER A 19 -5.30 -3.73 -3.64
CA SER A 19 -4.70 -4.62 -4.65
C SER A 19 -5.24 -4.34 -6.06
N THR A 20 -6.52 -3.98 -6.22
CA THR A 20 -7.09 -3.59 -7.52
C THR A 20 -6.45 -2.32 -8.07
N ILE A 21 -6.24 -1.30 -7.22
CA ILE A 21 -5.57 -0.06 -7.64
C ILE A 21 -4.11 -0.33 -7.96
N VAL A 22 -3.40 -1.10 -7.12
CA VAL A 22 -2.00 -1.49 -7.33
C VAL A 22 -1.81 -2.14 -8.70
N GLN A 23 -2.69 -3.04 -9.13
CA GLN A 23 -2.58 -3.69 -10.44
C GLN A 23 -2.76 -2.71 -11.61
N ASN A 24 -3.64 -1.72 -11.47
CA ASN A 24 -3.77 -0.65 -12.47
C ASN A 24 -2.52 0.27 -12.49
N LEU A 25 -1.93 0.56 -11.32
CA LEU A 25 -0.67 1.29 -11.22
C LEU A 25 0.47 0.53 -11.89
N VAL A 26 0.60 -0.78 -11.64
CA VAL A 26 1.61 -1.65 -12.26
C VAL A 26 1.47 -1.62 -13.79
N ALA A 27 0.26 -1.74 -14.33
CA ALA A 27 0.04 -1.69 -15.77
C ALA A 27 0.53 -0.37 -16.44
N ILE A 28 0.59 0.72 -15.68
CA ILE A 28 1.06 2.02 -16.15
C ILE A 28 2.56 2.20 -15.89
N LEU A 29 3.04 1.82 -14.71
CA LEU A 29 4.41 2.11 -14.27
C LEU A 29 5.45 1.12 -14.81
N GLN A 30 5.05 -0.10 -15.17
CA GLN A 30 5.99 -1.10 -15.68
C GLN A 30 6.70 -0.58 -16.95
N PRO A 31 8.02 -0.73 -17.06
CA PRO A 31 8.81 -0.16 -18.14
C PRO A 31 8.35 -0.66 -19.52
N SER A 32 8.12 0.27 -20.46
CA SER A 32 7.80 -0.05 -21.86
C SER A 32 9.02 -0.32 -22.74
N SER A 33 10.18 0.21 -22.38
CA SER A 33 11.39 0.20 -23.21
C SER A 33 12.64 0.52 -22.40
N GLU A 34 13.82 0.25 -22.97
CA GLU A 34 15.12 0.63 -22.38
C GLU A 34 15.29 2.16 -22.21
N SER A 35 14.56 2.96 -22.99
CA SER A 35 14.57 4.41 -22.87
C SER A 35 13.75 4.93 -21.69
N SER A 36 12.88 4.10 -21.10
CA SER A 36 12.02 4.50 -19.99
C SER A 36 12.83 5.02 -18.79
N PRO A 37 12.47 6.14 -18.17
CA PRO A 37 13.09 6.59 -16.92
C PRO A 37 12.85 5.58 -15.78
N ILE A 38 11.78 4.79 -15.83
CA ILE A 38 11.51 3.71 -14.85
C ILE A 38 12.24 2.45 -15.30
N ARG A 39 13.04 1.86 -14.40
CA ARG A 39 13.86 0.67 -14.65
C ARG A 39 13.20 -0.61 -14.18
N SER A 40 12.54 -0.58 -13.02
CA SER A 40 11.75 -1.70 -12.50
C SER A 40 10.63 -1.23 -11.60
N VAL A 41 9.58 -2.05 -11.52
CA VAL A 41 8.46 -1.87 -10.60
C VAL A 41 8.20 -3.20 -9.89
N HIS A 42 8.19 -3.15 -8.56
CA HIS A 42 7.96 -4.31 -7.70
C HIS A 42 6.80 -4.02 -6.75
N VAL A 43 6.11 -5.06 -6.32
CA VAL A 43 5.01 -4.98 -5.36
C VAL A 43 5.34 -5.87 -4.17
N LEU A 44 5.17 -5.32 -2.96
CA LEU A 44 5.13 -6.07 -1.71
C LEU A 44 3.72 -6.00 -1.16
N HIS A 45 3.17 -7.15 -0.81
CA HIS A 45 1.90 -7.22 -0.12
C HIS A 45 2.13 -7.51 1.35
N GLN A 46 1.53 -6.71 2.21
CA GLN A 46 1.68 -6.87 3.65
C GLN A 46 1.27 -8.27 4.13
N ASP A 47 0.30 -8.92 3.49
CA ASP A 47 -0.12 -10.28 3.88
C ASP A 47 1.01 -11.32 3.73
N ASP A 48 2.03 -11.08 2.89
CA ASP A 48 3.20 -11.96 2.74
C ASP A 48 4.14 -11.90 3.99
N PHE A 49 3.86 -10.97 4.90
CA PHE A 49 4.57 -10.75 6.15
C PHE A 49 3.73 -11.18 7.36
N CYS A 50 2.62 -11.89 7.15
CA CYS A 50 1.89 -12.57 8.22
C CYS A 50 2.82 -13.63 8.87
N PRO A 51 2.94 -13.69 10.20
CA PRO A 51 3.64 -14.79 10.86
C PRO A 51 3.00 -16.15 10.56
N PRO A 52 3.75 -17.25 10.76
CA PRO A 52 3.18 -18.59 10.73
C PRO A 52 1.96 -18.70 11.66
N GLN A 53 0.98 -19.52 11.27
CA GLN A 53 -0.30 -19.63 11.97
C GLN A 53 -0.18 -19.98 13.46
N ASP A 54 0.82 -20.78 13.85
CA ASP A 54 1.10 -21.15 15.25
C ASP A 54 1.70 -20.00 16.08
N GLN A 55 2.16 -18.94 15.42
CA GLN A 55 2.69 -17.72 16.02
C GLN A 55 1.70 -16.55 15.94
N MET A 56 0.56 -16.74 15.29
CA MET A 56 -0.46 -15.69 15.18
C MET A 56 -1.04 -15.35 16.55
N PRO A 57 -1.28 -14.05 16.83
CA PRO A 57 -1.92 -13.63 18.06
C PRO A 57 -3.28 -14.31 18.27
N HIS A 58 -3.58 -14.69 19.50
CA HIS A 58 -4.88 -15.24 19.89
C HIS A 58 -5.68 -14.19 20.65
N ASN A 59 -6.91 -13.95 20.22
CA ASN A 59 -7.84 -13.09 20.93
C ASN A 59 -8.49 -13.90 22.08
N ALA A 60 -8.08 -13.64 23.31
CA ALA A 60 -8.55 -14.37 24.48
C ALA A 60 -10.03 -14.13 24.82
N GLU A 61 -10.58 -12.95 24.49
CA GLU A 61 -11.98 -12.60 24.79
C GLU A 61 -12.95 -13.40 23.93
N TYR A 62 -12.63 -13.53 22.64
CA TYR A 62 -13.48 -14.22 21.66
C TYR A 62 -13.02 -15.65 21.34
N ASN A 63 -11.88 -16.07 21.91
CA ASN A 63 -11.24 -17.36 21.72
C ASN A 63 -11.03 -17.74 20.24
N VAL A 64 -10.48 -16.80 19.47
CA VAL A 64 -10.18 -16.96 18.03
C VAL A 64 -8.83 -16.33 17.68
N THR A 65 -8.19 -16.79 16.61
CA THR A 65 -7.01 -16.14 16.06
C THR A 65 -7.32 -14.69 15.65
N ASP A 66 -6.44 -13.76 15.99
CA ASP A 66 -6.56 -12.34 15.65
C ASP A 66 -5.70 -12.00 14.44
N TRP A 67 -6.30 -12.09 13.26
CA TRP A 67 -5.68 -11.80 11.97
C TRP A 67 -5.51 -10.31 11.68
N ASP A 68 -6.13 -9.43 12.48
CA ASP A 68 -6.26 -8.00 12.16
C ASP A 68 -5.57 -7.09 13.18
N THR A 69 -5.15 -7.63 14.33
CA THR A 69 -4.45 -6.85 15.37
C THR A 69 -3.20 -6.18 14.81
N PRO A 70 -3.00 -4.87 15.05
CA PRO A 70 -1.74 -4.22 14.69
C PRO A 70 -0.53 -4.82 15.43
N HIS A 71 -0.75 -5.54 16.53
CA HIS A 71 0.28 -6.12 17.37
C HIS A 71 0.49 -7.60 17.07
N GLY A 72 1.32 -7.88 16.07
CA GLY A 72 1.82 -9.25 15.81
C GLY A 72 1.09 -10.02 14.72
N SER A 73 0.06 -9.48 14.06
CA SER A 73 -0.47 -10.10 12.82
C SER A 73 0.39 -9.81 11.58
N THR A 74 1.42 -8.96 11.72
CA THR A 74 2.38 -8.61 10.66
C THR A 74 3.78 -8.53 11.27
N ASP A 75 4.74 -9.18 10.63
CA ASP A 75 6.16 -9.04 10.94
C ASP A 75 6.73 -7.76 10.31
N TYR A 76 6.56 -6.64 11.00
CA TYR A 76 7.06 -5.35 10.55
C TYR A 76 8.59 -5.29 10.46
N ARG A 77 9.32 -6.09 11.25
CA ARG A 77 10.79 -6.14 11.17
C ARG A 77 11.23 -6.79 9.87
N ARG A 78 10.59 -7.88 9.45
CA ARG A 78 10.82 -8.51 8.14
C ARG A 78 10.42 -7.57 7.01
N LEU A 79 9.28 -6.87 7.11
CA LEU A 79 8.85 -5.88 6.12
C LEU A 79 9.87 -4.73 5.99
N GLU A 80 10.30 -4.15 7.10
CA GLU A 80 11.33 -3.10 7.14
C GLU A 80 12.63 -3.58 6.49
N ARG A 81 13.09 -4.79 6.85
CA ARG A 81 14.29 -5.42 6.27
C ARG A 81 14.20 -5.50 4.75
N VAL A 82 13.08 -5.97 4.21
CA VAL A 82 12.90 -6.13 2.76
C VAL A 82 12.87 -4.77 2.05
N ILE A 83 12.18 -3.76 2.60
CA ILE A 83 12.16 -2.41 2.02
C ILE A 83 13.57 -1.79 2.03
N ARG A 84 14.31 -1.91 3.14
CA ARG A 84 15.70 -1.44 3.22
C ARG A 84 16.63 -2.17 2.26
N TYR A 85 16.44 -3.48 2.09
CA TYR A 85 17.18 -4.26 1.11
C TYR A 85 16.91 -3.71 -0.30
N PHE A 86 15.66 -3.41 -0.64
CA PHE A 86 15.30 -2.81 -1.93
C PHE A 86 15.96 -1.45 -2.15
N TYR A 87 16.02 -0.59 -1.12
CA TYR A 87 16.77 0.68 -1.22
C TYR A 87 18.24 0.48 -1.62
N GLN A 88 18.88 -0.56 -1.10
CA GLN A 88 20.30 -0.83 -1.35
C GLN A 88 20.54 -1.52 -2.71
N HIS A 89 19.72 -2.53 -3.01
CA HIS A 89 19.95 -3.48 -4.11
C HIS A 89 19.07 -3.23 -5.34
N LYS A 90 18.02 -2.40 -5.21
CA LYS A 90 17.01 -2.11 -6.25
C LYS A 90 16.31 -3.35 -6.80
N SER A 91 16.30 -4.41 -6.00
CA SER A 91 15.65 -5.69 -6.24
C SER A 91 15.15 -6.25 -4.92
N LEU A 92 14.22 -7.20 -4.98
CA LEU A 92 13.80 -7.96 -3.80
C LEU A 92 14.87 -8.99 -3.43
N PRO A 93 14.98 -9.36 -2.13
CA PRO A 93 15.85 -10.46 -1.70
C PRO A 93 15.55 -11.75 -2.46
N GLU A 94 16.59 -12.56 -2.75
CA GLU A 94 16.41 -13.83 -3.46
C GLU A 94 15.59 -14.86 -2.67
N ASP A 95 15.58 -14.75 -1.33
CA ASP A 95 14.79 -15.56 -0.40
C ASP A 95 13.37 -15.01 -0.17
N PHE A 96 12.96 -13.94 -0.87
CA PHE A 96 11.63 -13.39 -0.71
C PHE A 96 10.60 -14.20 -1.50
N GLU A 97 9.71 -14.88 -0.78
CA GLU A 97 8.55 -15.57 -1.34
C GLU A 97 7.31 -14.68 -1.28
N SER A 98 6.70 -14.44 -2.44
CA SER A 98 5.42 -13.74 -2.56
C SER A 98 4.28 -14.75 -2.70
N HIS A 99 3.18 -14.51 -1.98
CA HIS A 99 1.97 -15.32 -2.08
C HIS A 99 0.92 -14.67 -2.99
N GLU A 100 1.36 -13.80 -3.92
CA GLU A 100 0.48 -13.10 -4.88
C GLU A 100 -0.42 -14.05 -5.68
N TYR A 101 0.03 -15.28 -5.95
CA TYR A 101 -0.77 -16.30 -6.64
C TYR A 101 -2.10 -16.64 -5.93
N ARG A 102 -2.23 -16.33 -4.63
CA ARG A 102 -3.48 -16.50 -3.85
C ARG A 102 -4.48 -15.40 -4.12
N ARG A 103 -4.07 -14.32 -4.79
CA ARG A 103 -4.94 -13.22 -5.22
C ARG A 103 -5.47 -13.56 -6.61
N SER A 104 -6.74 -13.25 -6.88
CA SER A 104 -7.36 -13.49 -8.19
C SER A 104 -6.55 -12.88 -9.32
N ASN A 105 -6.62 -13.44 -10.53
CA ASN A 105 -6.00 -12.91 -11.77
C ASN A 105 -6.52 -11.49 -12.10
N TYR A 106 -6.10 -10.49 -11.34
CA TYR A 106 -6.51 -9.11 -11.52
C TYR A 106 -5.86 -8.59 -12.80
N GLN A 107 -6.69 -8.14 -13.73
CA GLN A 107 -6.27 -7.47 -14.94
C GLN A 107 -6.50 -5.97 -14.79
N CYS A 108 -5.74 -5.16 -15.54
CA CYS A 108 -5.99 -3.72 -15.64
C CYS A 108 -7.44 -3.49 -16.10
N THR A 109 -8.17 -2.66 -15.36
CA THR A 109 -9.58 -2.34 -15.61
C THR A 109 -9.77 -0.95 -16.20
N LEU A 110 -8.69 -0.21 -16.44
CA LEU A 110 -8.75 1.16 -16.94
C LEU A 110 -9.03 1.22 -18.45
N PRO A 111 -9.66 2.30 -18.93
CA PRO A 111 -9.75 2.57 -20.36
C PRO A 111 -8.36 2.68 -20.99
N THR A 112 -8.17 2.10 -22.18
CA THR A 112 -6.90 2.11 -22.91
C THR A 112 -6.33 3.51 -23.09
N ALA A 113 -7.18 4.51 -23.36
CA ALA A 113 -6.76 5.89 -23.55
C ALA A 113 -6.12 6.48 -22.27
N MET A 114 -6.69 6.19 -21.09
CA MET A 114 -6.14 6.64 -19.82
C MET A 114 -4.80 5.95 -19.51
N VAL A 115 -4.69 4.66 -19.82
CA VAL A 115 -3.42 3.92 -19.67
C VAL A 115 -2.35 4.53 -20.57
N GLN A 116 -2.68 4.83 -21.83
CA GLN A 116 -1.75 5.45 -22.78
C GLN A 116 -1.30 6.83 -22.32
N GLU A 117 -2.24 7.71 -21.93
CA GLU A 117 -1.93 9.06 -21.45
C GLU A 117 -0.96 9.04 -20.27
N TRP A 118 -1.24 8.21 -19.27
CA TRP A 118 -0.36 8.12 -18.11
C TRP A 118 0.98 7.46 -18.43
N ARG A 119 1.00 6.44 -19.30
CA ARG A 119 2.26 5.83 -19.74
C ARG A 119 3.14 6.83 -20.48
N GLU A 120 2.57 7.72 -21.29
CA GLU A 120 3.32 8.80 -21.95
C GLU A 120 3.97 9.72 -20.92
N LYS A 121 3.23 10.17 -19.89
CA LYS A 121 3.77 11.02 -18.82
C LYS A 121 4.87 10.34 -18.02
N PHE A 122 4.61 9.13 -17.53
CA PHE A 122 5.53 8.37 -16.67
C PHE A 122 6.79 7.90 -17.40
N HIS A 123 6.72 7.74 -18.72
CA HIS A 123 7.82 7.19 -19.52
C HIS A 123 8.46 8.18 -20.49
N ASP A 124 8.12 9.47 -20.40
CA ASP A 124 8.80 10.51 -21.19
C ASP A 124 10.28 10.60 -20.77
N PRO A 125 11.24 10.25 -21.67
CA PRO A 125 12.66 10.29 -21.36
C PRO A 125 13.21 11.73 -21.25
N SER A 126 12.45 12.74 -21.64
CA SER A 126 12.84 14.15 -21.56
C SER A 126 12.61 14.76 -20.18
N CYS A 127 11.76 14.15 -19.35
CA CYS A 127 11.48 14.66 -18.01
C CYS A 127 12.62 14.40 -17.02
N LYS A 128 12.86 15.38 -16.15
CA LYS A 128 13.86 15.31 -15.08
C LYS A 128 13.21 14.84 -13.78
N THR A 129 13.89 13.97 -13.05
CA THR A 129 13.42 13.51 -11.74
C THR A 129 13.74 14.55 -10.66
N ARG A 130 12.80 14.77 -9.74
CA ARG A 130 12.93 15.58 -8.51
C ARG A 130 13.63 14.83 -7.36
N ILE A 131 13.81 13.53 -7.51
CA ILE A 131 14.34 12.64 -6.45
C ILE A 131 15.86 12.86 -6.26
N THR A 132 16.51 13.64 -7.14
CA THR A 132 17.90 14.05 -6.98
C THR A 132 18.07 15.04 -5.80
N SER A 133 19.22 14.96 -5.13
CA SER A 133 19.66 16.01 -4.21
C SER A 133 19.69 17.38 -4.92
N PRO A 134 19.37 18.50 -4.24
CA PRO A 134 19.10 19.82 -4.84
C PRO A 134 20.25 20.44 -5.67
N ASN A 135 21.41 19.78 -5.76
CA ASN A 135 22.60 20.26 -6.46
C ASN A 135 23.02 19.42 -7.68
N GLN A 136 22.26 18.40 -8.12
CA GLN A 136 22.63 17.59 -9.28
C GLN A 136 21.45 17.28 -10.21
N HIS A 137 21.39 17.98 -11.33
CA HIS A 137 20.49 17.68 -12.45
C HIS A 137 21.06 16.53 -13.30
N HIS A 138 20.86 15.28 -12.90
CA HIS A 138 21.18 14.12 -13.72
C HIS A 138 19.91 13.38 -14.15
N THR A 139 19.97 12.74 -15.31
CA THR A 139 18.98 11.75 -15.74
C THR A 139 19.18 10.48 -14.90
N SER A 140 18.33 10.28 -13.91
CA SER A 140 18.35 9.10 -13.04
C SER A 140 17.37 8.03 -13.56
N LYS A 141 17.78 6.76 -13.48
CA LYS A 141 16.85 5.64 -13.67
C LYS A 141 16.14 5.35 -12.34
N LEU A 142 14.84 5.09 -12.38
CA LEU A 142 14.02 4.93 -11.18
C LEU A 142 13.58 3.49 -10.96
N HIS A 143 13.75 3.00 -9.74
CA HIS A 143 13.17 1.75 -9.27
C HIS A 143 12.01 2.05 -8.33
N ILE A 144 10.83 1.49 -8.61
CA ILE A 144 9.62 1.74 -7.81
C ILE A 144 9.28 0.48 -7.03
N LEU A 145 9.09 0.64 -5.72
CA LEU A 145 8.52 -0.38 -4.85
C LEU A 145 7.16 0.08 -4.34
N ILE A 146 6.10 -0.65 -4.66
CA ILE A 146 4.78 -0.43 -4.11
C ILE A 146 4.59 -1.38 -2.93
N VAL A 147 4.28 -0.85 -1.75
CA VAL A 147 3.96 -1.63 -0.56
C VAL A 147 2.49 -1.40 -0.24
N GLU A 148 1.69 -2.46 -0.28
CA GLU A 148 0.24 -2.36 -0.06
C GLU A 148 -0.24 -3.24 1.09
N GLY A 149 -1.15 -2.72 1.91
CA GLY A 149 -1.57 -3.44 3.11
C GLY A 149 -2.53 -2.66 3.99
N PHE A 150 -3.26 -3.34 4.87
CA PHE A 150 -4.23 -2.70 5.75
C PHE A 150 -3.66 -2.17 7.07
N LEU A 151 -2.45 -2.58 7.46
CA LEU A 151 -1.67 -2.02 8.59
C LEU A 151 -0.31 -1.48 8.14
N THR A 152 -0.12 -1.26 6.84
CA THR A 152 1.16 -0.80 6.26
C THR A 152 1.63 0.55 6.84
N PHE A 153 0.71 1.33 7.41
CA PHE A 153 1.01 2.59 8.10
C PHE A 153 0.97 2.46 9.63
N PHE A 154 0.90 1.28 10.23
CA PHE A 154 0.92 1.14 11.68
C PHE A 154 2.33 1.39 12.24
N ASP A 155 3.30 0.56 11.86
CA ASP A 155 4.69 0.62 12.37
C ASP A 155 5.46 1.86 11.88
N THR A 156 6.11 2.54 12.81
CA THR A 156 6.83 3.79 12.58
C THR A 156 8.04 3.60 11.67
N ALA A 157 8.82 2.53 11.87
CA ALA A 157 10.03 2.27 11.10
C ALA A 157 9.70 1.98 9.63
N VAL A 158 8.69 1.16 9.37
CA VAL A 158 8.18 0.86 8.03
C VAL A 158 7.62 2.11 7.36
N CYS A 159 6.74 2.86 8.03
CA CYS A 159 6.11 4.04 7.43
C CYS A 159 7.11 5.15 7.07
N ASN A 160 8.20 5.29 7.84
CA ASN A 160 9.27 6.24 7.57
C ASN A 160 10.08 5.91 6.31
N LEU A 161 9.97 4.68 5.79
CA LEU A 161 10.60 4.27 4.54
C LEU A 161 9.79 4.63 3.29
N TYR A 162 8.58 5.19 3.42
CA TYR A 162 7.79 5.57 2.26
C TYR A 162 8.12 6.97 1.74
N SER A 163 8.28 7.09 0.43
CA SER A 163 8.39 8.36 -0.28
C SER A 163 7.01 8.96 -0.55
N VAL A 164 6.05 8.12 -0.95
CA VAL A 164 4.64 8.50 -1.20
C VAL A 164 3.73 7.68 -0.31
N ARG A 165 2.74 8.32 0.30
CA ARG A 165 1.79 7.67 1.23
C ARG A 165 0.37 7.95 0.76
N ILE A 166 -0.32 6.91 0.31
CA ILE A 166 -1.69 6.96 -0.18
C ILE A 166 -2.58 6.13 0.74
N PHE A 167 -3.69 6.69 1.19
CA PHE A 167 -4.68 6.01 2.02
C PHE A 167 -6.03 5.97 1.32
N LEU A 168 -6.54 4.77 1.07
CA LEU A 168 -7.88 4.60 0.53
C LEU A 168 -8.90 4.61 1.65
N ARG A 169 -9.80 5.59 1.64
CA ARG A 169 -10.87 5.70 2.64
C ARG A 169 -12.19 5.15 2.10
N ILE A 170 -12.81 4.29 2.89
CA ILE A 170 -14.19 3.81 2.70
C ILE A 170 -14.88 3.67 4.06
N SER A 171 -16.22 3.73 4.09
CA SER A 171 -17.00 3.63 5.33
C SER A 171 -16.95 2.25 5.97
N LYS A 172 -17.15 2.19 7.29
CA LYS A 172 -17.32 0.94 8.06
C LYS A 172 -18.35 0.02 7.41
N GLN A 173 -19.48 0.58 7.01
CA GLN A 173 -20.59 -0.16 6.42
C GLN A 173 -20.15 -0.86 5.12
N LEU A 174 -19.40 -0.16 4.27
CA LEU A 174 -18.90 -0.74 3.02
C LEU A 174 -17.80 -1.76 3.26
N VAL A 175 -16.88 -1.52 4.19
CA VAL A 175 -15.87 -2.51 4.61
C VAL A 175 -16.56 -3.79 5.06
N LYS A 176 -17.53 -3.69 5.97
CA LYS A 176 -18.30 -4.82 6.51
C LYS A 176 -18.98 -5.62 5.40
N LYS A 177 -19.70 -4.93 4.51
CA LYS A 177 -20.38 -5.56 3.37
C LYS A 177 -19.40 -6.31 2.48
N ARG A 178 -18.27 -5.68 2.10
CA ARG A 178 -17.29 -6.29 1.21
C ARG A 178 -16.54 -7.45 1.88
N ARG A 179 -16.27 -7.36 3.19
CA ARG A 179 -15.59 -8.44 3.94
C ARG A 179 -16.45 -9.70 4.01
N TYR A 180 -17.75 -9.59 4.31
CA TYR A 180 -18.65 -10.75 4.28
C TYR A 180 -18.91 -11.32 2.87
N GLN A 181 -18.71 -10.53 1.82
CA GLN A 181 -18.82 -10.98 0.43
C GLN A 181 -17.52 -11.57 -0.11
N ARG A 182 -16.40 -11.43 0.61
CA ARG A 182 -15.11 -11.93 0.16
C ARG A 182 -15.15 -13.46 0.24
N PRO A 183 -14.79 -14.18 -0.83
CA PRO A 183 -14.63 -15.62 -0.73
C PRO A 183 -13.53 -15.92 0.29
N ASN A 184 -13.89 -16.75 1.27
CA ASN A 184 -13.05 -17.61 2.11
C ASN A 184 -11.52 -17.40 1.99
N TYR A 185 -10.88 -17.00 3.09
CA TYR A 185 -9.44 -16.77 3.15
C TYR A 185 -8.68 -18.10 3.13
N VAL A 186 -7.82 -18.33 2.13
CA VAL A 186 -7.00 -19.54 2.06
C VAL A 186 -5.72 -19.33 2.85
N LEU A 187 -5.54 -20.11 3.91
CA LEU A 187 -4.37 -20.12 4.78
C LEU A 187 -3.19 -20.87 4.11
N ASP A 188 -2.01 -20.77 4.72
CA ASP A 188 -0.78 -21.37 4.18
C ASP A 188 -0.85 -22.90 4.02
N ASP A 189 -1.56 -23.56 4.92
CA ASP A 189 -1.77 -25.01 4.93
C ASP A 189 -2.93 -25.45 4.01
N GLY A 190 -3.53 -24.52 3.26
CA GLY A 190 -4.68 -24.76 2.39
C GLY A 190 -6.01 -24.81 3.12
N GLN A 191 -6.05 -24.62 4.46
CA GLN A 191 -7.30 -24.44 5.17
C GLN A 191 -7.97 -23.13 4.78
N VAL A 192 -9.27 -23.09 4.99
CA VAL A 192 -10.08 -21.91 4.72
C VAL A 192 -10.49 -21.30 6.05
N TRP A 193 -10.13 -20.04 6.25
CA TRP A 193 -10.66 -19.22 7.32
C TRP A 193 -11.95 -18.54 6.87
N GLU A 194 -12.99 -18.71 7.67
CA GLU A 194 -14.27 -18.00 7.59
C GLU A 194 -14.43 -17.17 8.85
N ASP A 195 -14.61 -15.86 8.69
CA ASP A 195 -14.82 -14.94 9.82
C ASP A 195 -16.09 -15.38 10.60
N PRO A 196 -15.99 -15.68 11.91
CA PRO A 196 -17.17 -15.88 12.74
C PRO A 196 -18.13 -14.67 12.67
N PRO A 197 -19.44 -14.83 12.88
CA PRO A 197 -20.41 -13.74 12.70
C PRO A 197 -20.08 -12.44 13.47
N PHE A 198 -19.46 -12.56 14.65
CA PHE A 198 -19.06 -11.44 15.50
C PHE A 198 -17.73 -10.77 15.09
N TYR A 199 -16.89 -11.47 14.33
CA TYR A 199 -15.47 -11.16 14.15
C TYR A 199 -15.23 -9.75 13.60
N PHE A 200 -16.07 -9.31 12.66
CA PHE A 200 -15.94 -7.97 12.09
C PHE A 200 -16.13 -6.85 13.12
N ASP A 201 -17.24 -6.88 13.86
CA ASP A 201 -17.58 -5.79 14.78
C ASP A 201 -16.74 -5.84 16.06
N ALA A 202 -16.35 -7.05 16.48
CA ALA A 202 -15.63 -7.30 17.72
C ALA A 202 -14.10 -7.22 17.60
N ILE A 203 -13.53 -7.53 16.43
CA ILE A 203 -12.07 -7.67 16.25
C ILE A 203 -11.58 -6.77 15.12
N VAL A 204 -12.06 -6.98 13.89
CA VAL A 204 -11.56 -6.28 12.69
C VAL A 204 -11.68 -4.76 12.79
N TRP A 205 -12.88 -4.26 13.10
CA TRP A 205 -13.11 -2.82 13.14
C TRP A 205 -12.41 -2.14 14.33
N PRO A 206 -12.46 -2.70 15.56
CA PRO A 206 -11.64 -2.19 16.66
C PRO A 206 -10.14 -2.14 16.35
N ALA A 207 -9.56 -3.20 15.78
CA ALA A 207 -8.15 -3.22 15.39
C ALA A 207 -7.83 -2.17 14.32
N TYR A 208 -8.72 -1.98 13.33
CA TYR A 208 -8.60 -0.91 12.35
C TYR A 208 -8.60 0.48 13.00
N LEU A 209 -9.48 0.74 13.97
CA LEU A 209 -9.52 2.00 14.71
C LEU A 209 -8.26 2.20 15.53
N GLU A 210 -7.77 1.17 16.22
CA GLU A 210 -6.52 1.25 16.97
C GLU A 210 -5.35 1.64 16.06
N ALA A 211 -5.27 1.01 14.89
CA ALA A 211 -4.18 1.22 13.96
C ALA A 211 -4.22 2.58 13.24
N HIS A 212 -5.40 3.20 13.06
CA HIS A 212 -5.56 4.35 12.16
C HIS A 212 -6.26 5.58 12.74
N ALA A 213 -7.02 5.47 13.84
CA ALA A 213 -7.84 6.59 14.31
C ALA A 213 -7.00 7.83 14.63
N LYS A 214 -5.83 7.65 15.21
CA LYS A 214 -4.89 8.74 15.55
C LYS A 214 -4.24 9.39 14.33
N MET A 215 -4.46 8.88 13.11
CA MET A 215 -4.03 9.54 11.87
C MET A 215 -4.96 10.71 11.49
N PHE A 216 -6.19 10.76 12.04
CA PHE A 216 -7.24 11.66 11.59
C PHE A 216 -7.76 12.56 12.71
N THR A 217 -8.21 13.77 12.35
CA THR A 217 -8.80 14.71 13.30
C THR A 217 -10.02 14.11 13.99
N ASN A 218 -10.19 14.43 15.27
CA ASN A 218 -11.23 13.86 16.13
C ASN A 218 -11.24 12.33 16.20
N GLN A 219 -10.12 11.69 15.84
CA GLN A 219 -10.01 10.23 15.75
C GLN A 219 -11.06 9.59 14.81
N ASN A 220 -11.51 10.34 13.80
CA ASN A 220 -12.55 9.92 12.89
C ASN A 220 -11.95 9.41 11.57
N VAL A 221 -11.85 8.09 11.45
CA VAL A 221 -11.33 7.40 10.25
C VAL A 221 -12.22 7.52 9.01
N GLU A 222 -13.50 7.84 9.16
CA GLU A 222 -14.46 7.88 8.05
C GLU A 222 -14.57 9.27 7.40
N SER A 223 -14.30 10.35 8.14
CA SER A 223 -14.39 11.71 7.59
C SER A 223 -13.43 12.74 8.18
N GLY A 224 -12.63 12.38 9.19
CA GLY A 224 -11.61 13.25 9.76
C GLY A 224 -10.54 13.61 8.74
N GLN A 225 -10.02 14.83 8.82
CA GLN A 225 -8.90 15.25 7.97
C GLN A 225 -7.62 14.58 8.47
N PRO A 226 -6.67 14.22 7.60
CA PRO A 226 -5.37 13.72 8.05
C PRO A 226 -4.69 14.78 8.93
N ILE A 227 -4.17 14.37 10.07
CA ILE A 227 -3.47 15.28 10.99
C ILE A 227 -2.16 15.71 10.33
N ARG A 228 -1.94 17.02 10.23
CA ARG A 228 -0.70 17.58 9.70
C ARG A 228 0.42 17.37 10.70
N THR A 229 1.50 16.72 10.26
CA THR A 229 2.73 16.54 11.01
C THR A 229 3.92 16.47 10.06
N GLU A 230 5.09 16.87 10.55
CA GLU A 230 6.37 16.75 9.83
C GLU A 230 7.10 15.45 10.19
N THR A 231 6.84 14.91 11.39
CA THR A 231 7.52 13.71 11.90
C THR A 231 6.53 12.72 12.48
N ARG A 232 6.95 11.46 12.58
CA ARG A 232 6.17 10.39 13.18
C ARG A 232 6.74 10.03 14.55
N GLU A 233 5.92 10.11 15.58
CA GLU A 233 6.36 9.97 16.98
C GLU A 233 6.16 8.56 17.55
N PHE A 234 5.12 7.84 17.10
CA PHE A 234 4.75 6.53 17.64
C PHE A 234 3.84 5.75 16.67
N ASP A 235 3.73 4.43 16.89
CA ASP A 235 2.97 3.51 16.04
C ASP A 235 1.46 3.81 16.03
N GLY A 236 0.86 3.75 14.84
CA GLY A 236 -0.52 4.16 14.60
C GLY A 236 -0.77 5.68 14.72
N GLY A 237 0.26 6.48 15.01
CA GLY A 237 0.18 7.94 15.07
C GLY A 237 0.05 8.61 13.70
N PRO A 238 -0.07 9.95 13.68
CA PRO A 238 -0.14 10.76 12.46
C PRO A 238 0.91 10.39 11.42
N VAL A 239 0.52 10.44 10.15
CA VAL A 239 1.36 10.08 9.01
C VAL A 239 1.70 11.34 8.20
N PRO A 240 2.99 11.75 8.13
CA PRO A 240 3.39 12.93 7.38
C PRO A 240 2.99 12.85 5.90
N HIS A 241 2.44 13.95 5.37
CA HIS A 241 2.04 14.09 3.96
C HIS A 241 1.13 12.96 3.44
N LEU A 242 0.23 12.44 4.28
CA LEU A 242 -0.72 11.40 3.89
C LEU A 242 -1.72 11.90 2.84
N ASN A 243 -1.72 11.28 1.66
CA ASN A 243 -2.70 11.54 0.60
C ASN A 243 -3.90 10.63 0.79
N VAL A 244 -5.05 11.20 1.18
CA VAL A 244 -6.26 10.42 1.40
C VAL A 244 -7.17 10.49 0.18
N ILE A 245 -7.54 9.34 -0.37
CA ILE A 245 -8.44 9.22 -1.51
C ILE A 245 -9.78 8.63 -1.05
N GLU A 246 -10.85 9.38 -1.26
CA GLU A 246 -12.23 8.94 -0.96
C GLU A 246 -12.70 7.91 -2.00
N ALA A 247 -12.36 6.63 -1.77
CA ALA A 247 -12.56 5.56 -2.75
C ALA A 247 -14.00 5.05 -2.83
N GLN A 248 -14.85 5.36 -1.85
CA GLN A 248 -16.24 4.90 -1.83
C GLN A 248 -17.14 5.65 -2.82
N THR A 249 -16.89 6.93 -3.04
CA THR A 249 -17.81 7.84 -3.75
C THR A 249 -17.45 8.05 -5.21
N GLN A 250 -16.40 7.38 -5.68
CA GLN A 250 -15.79 7.64 -6.98
C GLN A 250 -15.67 6.35 -7.80
N PRO A 251 -15.77 6.43 -9.13
CA PRO A 251 -15.44 5.30 -9.99
C PRO A 251 -13.93 5.00 -9.92
N ILE A 252 -13.56 3.76 -10.26
CA ILE A 252 -12.20 3.24 -10.06
C ILE A 252 -11.13 4.02 -10.84
N ASP A 253 -11.45 4.52 -12.03
CA ASP A 253 -10.57 5.34 -12.85
C ASP A 253 -10.20 6.66 -12.15
N SER A 254 -11.15 7.35 -11.52
CA SER A 254 -10.89 8.58 -10.74
C SER A 254 -9.98 8.31 -9.54
N VAL A 255 -10.18 7.18 -8.85
CA VAL A 255 -9.36 6.78 -7.71
C VAL A 255 -7.93 6.48 -8.16
N VAL A 256 -7.76 5.74 -9.26
CA VAL A 256 -6.44 5.44 -9.83
C VAL A 256 -5.77 6.70 -10.37
N ASN A 257 -6.52 7.62 -10.99
CA ASN A 257 -6.00 8.90 -11.48
C ASN A 257 -5.39 9.74 -10.35
N GLN A 258 -6.07 9.84 -9.20
CA GLN A 258 -5.53 10.55 -8.03
C GLN A 258 -4.26 9.87 -7.49
N ALA A 259 -4.24 8.54 -7.41
CA ALA A 259 -3.05 7.80 -6.97
C ALA A 259 -1.86 8.03 -7.92
N LEU A 260 -2.08 7.99 -9.24
CA LEU A 260 -1.06 8.27 -10.25
C LEU A 260 -0.57 9.71 -10.14
N GLN A 261 -1.45 10.68 -9.92
CA GLN A 261 -1.05 12.07 -9.72
C GLN A 261 -0.14 12.22 -8.48
N CYS A 262 -0.49 11.60 -7.34
CA CYS A 262 0.36 11.64 -6.14
C CYS A 262 1.75 11.05 -6.39
N ILE A 263 1.83 9.95 -7.15
CA ILE A 263 3.12 9.32 -7.49
C ILE A 263 3.89 10.19 -8.50
N HIS A 264 3.19 10.78 -9.46
CA HIS A 264 3.77 11.64 -10.48
C HIS A 264 4.38 12.91 -9.85
N ASP A 265 3.63 13.61 -9.01
CA ASP A 265 4.10 14.85 -8.39
C ASP A 265 5.33 14.64 -7.49
N ALA A 266 5.50 13.42 -6.97
CA ALA A 266 6.64 13.03 -6.14
C ALA A 266 7.91 12.71 -6.93
N ILE A 267 7.82 12.40 -8.22
CA ILE A 267 8.98 12.01 -9.04
C ILE A 267 9.31 13.08 -10.09
N TRP A 268 8.32 13.69 -10.78
CA TRP A 268 8.57 14.58 -11.93
C TRP A 268 8.41 16.07 -11.55
N ASP A 269 9.31 16.91 -12.08
CA ASP A 269 9.14 18.36 -12.12
C ASP A 269 8.17 18.72 -13.22
N SER A 270 7.07 19.42 -12.90
CA SER A 270 6.00 19.92 -13.81
C SER A 270 6.27 19.73 -15.31
N CYS A 271 6.18 18.47 -15.72
CA CYS A 271 5.85 17.99 -17.05
C CYS A 271 4.33 17.75 -17.01
#